data_AF-A0A1I7BA53-F1
#
_entry.id   AF-A0A1I7BA53-F1
#
_cell.length_a   1.000
_cell.length_b   1.000
_cell.length_c   1.000
_cell.angle_alpha   90.00
_cell.angle_beta   90.00
_cell.angle_gamma   90.00
#
_symmetry.space_group_name_H-M   'P 1'
#
loop_
_entity.id
_entity.type
_entity.pdbx_description
1 polymer ?
#
loop_
_entity_poly.entity_id
_entity_poly.type
_entity_poly.pdbx_seq_one_letter_code
_entity_poly.pdbx_strand_id
1 'polypeptide(L)'
;MTRYLLTTWLVALCTLGIAQTNSYSFAKFVAPNGIEVENVSPSYYGEYKFNDYTLVINQKGIFSKNTMYLSITKETIQKNDKYSVRGNYLFGIKENDSIFCVLDGDRYFYGLREEVQLIGDSTSNKLIDDGDCYYINFYDQGIWMPARMEFKNGKLLMSHFDYPSETDVFDHIALRTSTLHDGLNEIKLWPTSEEWNAIDLSVIFPEVQEYIRL
;
A
#
# COMPACT_ATOMS: atom_id res chain seq x y z
N MET A 1 30.31 -41.95 -47.24
CA MET A 1 30.96 -41.24 -46.11
C MET A 1 30.72 -39.76 -46.29
N THR A 2 29.72 -39.20 -45.62
CA THR A 2 29.48 -37.75 -45.60
C THR A 2 28.96 -37.41 -44.21
N ARG A 3 29.81 -36.80 -43.40
CA ARG A 3 29.53 -36.41 -42.02
C ARG A 3 28.73 -35.10 -42.04
N TYR A 4 27.52 -35.10 -41.50
CA TYR A 4 26.81 -33.89 -41.11
C TYR A 4 27.26 -33.51 -39.69
N LEU A 5 27.98 -32.40 -39.58
CA LEU A 5 28.25 -31.72 -38.31
C LEU A 5 27.06 -30.80 -38.01
N LEU A 6 26.16 -31.26 -37.14
CA LEU A 6 25.14 -30.43 -36.52
C LEU A 6 25.76 -29.78 -35.29
N THR A 7 26.26 -28.55 -35.45
CA THR A 7 26.57 -27.66 -34.33
C THR A 7 25.30 -26.94 -33.91
N THR A 8 24.59 -27.53 -32.95
CA THR A 8 23.47 -26.87 -32.25
C THR A 8 24.02 -25.75 -31.37
N TRP A 9 23.71 -24.52 -31.76
CA TRP A 9 23.90 -23.32 -30.95
C TRP A 9 23.00 -23.40 -29.71
N LEU A 10 23.63 -23.48 -28.54
CA LEU A 10 22.96 -23.32 -27.25
C LEU A 10 22.68 -21.82 -27.09
N VAL A 11 21.48 -21.36 -27.46
CA VAL A 11 21.02 -20.03 -27.07
C VAL A 11 20.69 -20.10 -25.58
N ALA A 12 21.65 -19.69 -24.76
CA ALA A 12 21.36 -19.35 -23.37
C ALA A 12 20.38 -18.18 -23.39
N LEU A 13 19.10 -18.46 -23.13
CA LEU A 13 18.14 -17.44 -22.72
C LEU A 13 18.64 -16.88 -21.38
N CYS A 14 19.43 -15.82 -21.42
CA CYS A 14 19.52 -14.91 -20.29
C CYS A 14 18.15 -14.23 -20.18
N THR A 15 17.30 -14.73 -19.30
CA THR A 15 16.20 -13.94 -18.76
C THR A 15 16.83 -12.82 -17.93
N LEU A 16 17.22 -11.73 -18.60
CA LEU A 16 17.37 -10.43 -17.95
C LEU A 16 15.96 -10.02 -17.52
N GLY A 17 15.51 -10.53 -16.37
CA GLY A 17 14.57 -9.76 -15.58
C GLY A 17 15.28 -8.45 -15.28
N ILE A 18 14.75 -7.35 -15.79
CA ILE A 18 15.18 -6.00 -15.42
C ILE A 18 14.83 -5.89 -13.94
N ALA A 19 15.75 -6.31 -13.08
CA ALA A 19 15.61 -6.12 -11.66
C ALA A 19 15.69 -4.62 -11.44
N GLN A 20 14.64 -4.06 -10.84
CA GLN A 20 14.65 -2.67 -10.42
C GLN A 20 15.89 -2.41 -9.57
N THR A 21 16.78 -1.55 -10.07
CA THR A 21 18.08 -1.29 -9.43
C THR A 21 17.98 -0.18 -8.40
N ASN A 22 17.02 0.74 -8.56
CA ASN A 22 16.80 1.88 -7.67
C ASN A 22 15.43 1.81 -6.99
N SER A 23 15.42 2.00 -5.67
CA SER A 23 14.21 2.22 -4.88
C SER A 23 14.24 3.64 -4.32
N TYR A 24 13.25 4.44 -4.68
CA TYR A 24 13.09 5.82 -4.22
C TYR A 24 12.12 5.90 -3.04
N SER A 25 12.44 6.76 -2.08
CA SER A 25 11.59 7.15 -0.95
C SER A 25 11.86 8.58 -0.54
N PHE A 26 11.02 9.16 0.32
CA PHE A 26 11.22 10.52 0.83
C PHE A 26 11.73 10.50 2.27
N ALA A 27 12.64 11.41 2.58
CA ALA A 27 13.15 11.54 3.95
C ALA A 27 12.34 12.50 4.83
N LYS A 28 11.44 13.27 4.21
CA LYS A 28 10.40 14.08 4.86
C LYS A 28 9.07 13.83 4.15
N PHE A 29 7.96 14.08 4.84
CA PHE A 29 6.63 14.07 4.23
C PHE A 29 6.53 15.12 3.11
N VAL A 30 5.68 14.85 2.13
CA VAL A 30 5.38 15.69 0.96
C VAL A 30 3.86 15.94 0.88
N ALA A 31 3.34 16.95 0.20
CA ALA A 31 4.03 17.99 -0.55
C ALA A 31 4.72 19.01 0.39
N PRO A 32 5.95 19.45 0.09
CA PRO A 32 6.71 20.38 0.96
C PRO A 32 6.12 21.80 1.05
N ASN A 33 5.26 22.20 0.10
CA ASN A 33 4.51 23.46 0.10
C ASN A 33 3.13 23.34 0.76
N GLY A 34 2.67 22.12 1.04
CA GLY A 34 1.38 21.89 1.66
C GLY A 34 1.38 22.16 3.16
N ILE A 35 0.19 22.18 3.75
CA ILE A 35 -0.05 22.43 5.17
C ILE A 35 -0.35 21.08 5.85
N GLU A 36 0.36 20.78 6.93
CA GLU A 36 0.00 19.63 7.78
C GLU A 36 -1.35 19.87 8.46
N VAL A 37 -2.27 18.92 8.28
CA VAL A 37 -3.61 18.96 8.85
C VAL A 37 -3.88 17.67 9.61
N GLU A 38 -4.69 17.75 10.67
CA GLU A 38 -5.09 16.57 11.44
C GLU A 38 -6.17 15.75 10.72
N ASN A 39 -6.91 16.38 9.81
CA ASN A 39 -8.04 15.78 9.13
C ASN A 39 -8.36 16.48 7.80
N VAL A 40 -9.11 15.80 6.94
CA VAL A 40 -9.71 16.42 5.76
C VAL A 40 -10.88 17.32 6.15
N SER A 41 -11.32 18.19 5.22
CA SER A 41 -12.52 18.98 5.40
C SER A 41 -13.74 18.12 5.81
N PRO A 42 -14.55 18.54 6.80
CA PRO A 42 -15.75 17.80 7.24
C PRO A 42 -16.75 17.49 6.13
N SER A 43 -16.77 18.27 5.03
CA SER A 43 -17.60 18.00 3.85
C SER A 43 -17.30 16.64 3.19
N TYR A 44 -16.10 16.12 3.41
CA TYR A 44 -15.62 14.85 2.87
C TYR A 44 -15.76 13.66 3.83
N TYR A 45 -16.33 13.85 5.02
CA TYR A 45 -16.56 12.73 5.95
C TYR A 45 -17.54 11.71 5.38
N GLY A 46 -17.28 10.43 5.60
CA GLY A 46 -18.10 9.34 5.08
C GLY A 46 -17.33 8.03 4.95
N GLU A 47 -18.02 7.02 4.44
CA GLU A 47 -17.42 5.74 4.08
C GLU A 47 -17.28 5.67 2.55
N TYR A 48 -16.10 5.26 2.10
CA TYR A 48 -15.72 5.19 0.70
C TYR A 48 -15.25 3.77 0.41
N LYS A 49 -15.87 3.10 -0.55
CA LYS A 49 -15.64 1.68 -0.82
C LYS A 49 -14.97 1.44 -2.17
N PHE A 50 -13.95 0.58 -2.17
CA PHE A 50 -13.32 0.02 -3.36
C PHE A 50 -13.13 -1.48 -3.14
N ASN A 51 -13.84 -2.32 -3.91
CA ASN A 51 -13.88 -3.77 -3.71
C ASN A 51 -14.24 -4.14 -2.24
N ASP A 52 -13.41 -4.94 -1.57
CA ASP A 52 -13.59 -5.35 -0.17
C ASP A 52 -12.94 -4.39 0.84
N TYR A 53 -12.36 -3.30 0.35
CA TYR A 53 -11.67 -2.29 1.13
C TYR A 53 -12.56 -1.05 1.31
N THR A 54 -12.66 -0.56 2.54
CA THR A 54 -13.46 0.63 2.88
C THR A 54 -12.61 1.62 3.65
N LEU A 55 -12.54 2.85 3.14
CA LEU A 55 -11.98 3.98 3.86
C LEU A 55 -13.09 4.68 4.62
N VAL A 56 -12.86 4.93 5.91
CA VAL A 56 -13.77 5.68 6.77
C VAL A 56 -13.09 6.97 7.17
N ILE A 57 -13.70 8.08 6.80
CA ILE A 57 -13.20 9.42 7.07
C ILE A 57 -14.16 10.08 8.04
N ASN A 58 -13.67 10.45 9.22
CA ASN A 58 -14.46 11.11 10.25
C ASN A 58 -13.58 12.02 11.11
N GLN A 59 -14.15 12.69 12.11
CA GLN A 59 -13.44 13.60 13.01
C GLN A 59 -12.20 13.03 13.74
N LYS A 60 -12.12 11.70 13.92
CA LYS A 60 -10.97 11.03 14.54
C LYS A 60 -9.84 10.72 13.55
N GLY A 61 -10.08 10.95 12.27
CA GLY A 61 -9.11 10.77 11.19
C GLY A 61 -9.59 9.82 10.09
N ILE A 62 -8.64 9.15 9.46
CA ILE A 62 -8.87 8.27 8.32
C ILE A 62 -8.55 6.84 8.75
N PHE A 63 -9.49 5.93 8.51
CA PHE A 63 -9.37 4.52 8.87
C PHE A 63 -9.56 3.67 7.62
N SER A 64 -8.78 2.60 7.52
CA SER A 64 -9.02 1.55 6.54
C SER A 64 -9.63 0.33 7.19
N LYS A 65 -10.73 -0.15 6.63
CA LYS A 65 -11.38 -1.40 6.98
C LYS A 65 -11.18 -2.40 5.84
N ASN A 66 -10.58 -3.54 6.14
CA ASN A 66 -10.39 -4.63 5.18
C ASN A 66 -10.97 -5.93 5.77
N THR A 67 -11.50 -6.80 4.91
CA THR A 67 -11.88 -8.17 5.29
C THR A 67 -10.92 -9.15 4.64
N MET A 68 -10.09 -9.81 5.45
CA MET A 68 -9.23 -10.90 4.99
C MET A 68 -9.99 -12.22 5.06
N TYR A 69 -10.11 -12.91 3.93
CA TYR A 69 -10.69 -14.25 3.88
C TYR A 69 -9.60 -15.29 4.13
N LEU A 70 -9.73 -16.00 5.24
CA LEU A 70 -8.74 -16.95 5.74
C LEU A 70 -9.36 -18.33 5.90
N SER A 71 -8.51 -19.34 6.07
CA SER A 71 -8.95 -20.69 6.40
C SER A 71 -8.02 -21.38 7.39
N ILE A 72 -8.58 -22.31 8.15
CA ILE A 72 -7.87 -23.17 9.10
C ILE A 72 -8.36 -24.60 8.96
N THR A 73 -7.45 -25.58 9.02
CA THR A 73 -7.84 -26.99 8.85
C THR A 73 -8.47 -27.55 10.13
N LYS A 74 -9.34 -28.55 9.96
CA LYS A 74 -9.88 -29.34 11.09
C LYS A 74 -8.77 -29.91 11.96
N GLU A 75 -7.72 -30.41 11.32
CA GLU A 75 -6.56 -30.99 12.01
C GLU A 75 -5.86 -29.96 12.91
N THR A 76 -5.63 -28.73 12.42
CA THR A 76 -5.04 -27.67 13.23
C THR A 76 -5.90 -27.33 14.45
N ILE A 77 -7.23 -27.26 14.29
CA ILE A 77 -8.14 -27.00 15.41
C ILE A 77 -8.12 -28.15 16.42
N GLN A 78 -8.08 -29.40 15.96
CA GLN A 78 -8.04 -30.57 16.85
C GLN A 78 -6.71 -30.67 17.62
N LYS A 79 -5.61 -30.23 17.03
CA LYS A 79 -4.27 -30.33 17.60
C LYS A 79 -3.85 -29.14 18.45
N ASN A 80 -4.60 -28.03 18.40
CA ASN A 80 -4.25 -26.79 19.08
C ASN A 80 -5.44 -26.31 19.92
N ASP A 81 -5.27 -26.34 21.24
CA ASP A 81 -6.27 -25.96 22.25
C ASP A 81 -6.65 -24.47 22.23
N LYS A 82 -5.84 -23.63 21.57
CA LYS A 82 -6.16 -22.23 21.31
C LYS A 82 -7.47 -22.08 20.54
N TYR A 83 -7.78 -23.00 19.62
CA TYR A 83 -8.91 -22.89 18.71
C TYR A 83 -10.04 -23.82 19.10
N SER A 84 -11.28 -23.35 18.96
CA SER A 84 -12.44 -24.23 19.06
C SER A 84 -13.55 -23.75 18.13
N VAL A 85 -14.38 -24.68 17.66
CA VAL A 85 -15.57 -24.36 16.86
C VAL A 85 -16.81 -24.76 17.65
N ARG A 86 -17.75 -23.83 17.78
CA ARG A 86 -19.05 -24.08 18.43
C ARG A 86 -20.16 -23.58 17.50
N GLY A 87 -20.90 -24.51 16.92
CA GLY A 87 -21.83 -24.19 15.82
C GLY A 87 -21.07 -23.67 14.61
N ASN A 88 -21.49 -22.50 14.09
CA ASN A 88 -20.86 -21.85 12.93
C ASN A 88 -19.87 -20.75 13.34
N TYR A 89 -19.28 -20.84 14.53
CA TYR A 89 -18.36 -19.83 15.05
C TYR A 89 -17.03 -20.45 15.46
N LEU A 90 -15.94 -19.85 14.98
CA LEU A 90 -14.56 -20.14 15.31
C LEU A 90 -14.08 -19.18 16.41
N PHE A 91 -13.56 -19.76 17.49
CA PHE A 91 -13.02 -19.06 18.65
C PHE A 91 -11.49 -19.16 18.66
N GLY A 92 -10.82 -18.17 19.25
CA GLY A 92 -9.36 -18.17 19.44
C GLY A 92 -8.57 -17.47 18.33
N ILE A 93 -9.22 -16.94 17.29
CA ILE A 93 -8.56 -16.08 16.29
C ILE A 93 -8.27 -14.70 16.88
N LYS A 94 -9.28 -14.09 17.53
CA LYS A 94 -9.18 -12.83 18.24
C LYS A 94 -9.55 -13.05 19.70
N GLU A 95 -8.85 -12.36 20.59
CA GLU A 95 -9.05 -12.50 22.04
C GLU A 95 -10.48 -12.07 22.41
N ASN A 96 -11.17 -12.91 23.19
CA ASN A 96 -12.55 -12.67 23.65
C ASN A 96 -13.60 -12.48 22.55
N ASP A 97 -13.35 -12.98 21.34
CA ASP A 97 -14.26 -12.84 20.21
C ASP A 97 -14.46 -14.18 19.46
N SER A 98 -15.51 -14.25 18.66
CA SER A 98 -15.85 -15.40 17.82
C SER A 98 -16.17 -14.94 16.40
N ILE A 99 -15.63 -15.65 15.41
CA ILE A 99 -15.79 -15.29 14.01
C ILE A 99 -16.69 -16.31 13.33
N PHE A 100 -17.69 -15.85 12.59
CA PHE A 100 -18.50 -16.74 11.79
C PHE A 100 -17.63 -17.48 10.77
N CYS A 101 -17.81 -18.80 10.69
CA CYS A 101 -17.06 -19.65 9.78
C CYS A 101 -17.97 -20.65 9.06
N VAL A 102 -17.56 -21.03 7.85
CA VAL A 102 -18.20 -22.08 7.05
C VAL A 102 -17.23 -23.24 6.89
N LEU A 103 -17.73 -24.45 7.12
CA LEU A 103 -16.97 -25.67 6.89
C LEU A 103 -17.14 -26.13 5.44
N ASP A 104 -16.03 -26.29 4.72
CA ASP A 104 -16.00 -26.93 3.40
C ASP A 104 -14.81 -27.90 3.33
N GLY A 105 -15.11 -29.17 3.03
CA GLY A 105 -14.16 -30.28 3.10
C GLY A 105 -13.51 -30.44 4.48
N ASP A 106 -12.21 -30.22 4.55
CA ASP A 106 -11.36 -30.32 5.75
C ASP A 106 -10.99 -28.95 6.35
N ARG A 107 -11.57 -27.85 5.85
CA ARG A 107 -11.23 -26.48 6.22
C ARG A 107 -12.43 -25.68 6.69
N TYR A 108 -12.20 -24.86 7.72
CA TYR A 108 -13.10 -23.78 8.11
C TYR A 108 -12.62 -22.49 7.45
N PHE A 109 -13.50 -21.85 6.69
CA PHE A 109 -13.28 -20.55 6.05
C PHE A 109 -13.97 -19.45 6.86
N TYR A 110 -13.29 -18.32 7.05
CA TYR A 110 -13.80 -17.20 7.84
C TYR A 110 -13.26 -15.87 7.33
N GLY A 111 -14.01 -14.78 7.56
CA GLY A 111 -13.59 -13.42 7.25
C GLY A 111 -13.11 -12.69 8.51
N LEU A 112 -11.85 -12.28 8.53
CA LEU A 112 -11.27 -11.46 9.59
C LEU A 112 -11.33 -9.99 9.17
N ARG A 113 -12.08 -9.18 9.93
CA ARG A 113 -12.16 -7.74 9.71
C ARG A 113 -11.07 -7.03 10.49
N GLU A 114 -10.20 -6.34 9.77
CA GLU A 114 -9.16 -5.49 10.33
C GLU A 114 -9.53 -4.02 10.10
N GLU A 115 -9.34 -3.21 11.13
CA GLU A 115 -9.45 -1.75 11.05
C GLU A 115 -8.10 -1.16 11.45
N VAL A 116 -7.54 -0.34 10.58
CA VAL A 116 -6.25 0.33 10.79
C VAL A 116 -6.46 1.84 10.66
N GLN A 117 -6.01 2.59 11.66
CA GLN A 117 -6.02 4.05 11.59
C GLN A 117 -4.85 4.53 10.72
N LEU A 118 -5.16 5.12 9.57
CA LEU A 118 -4.18 5.66 8.62
C LEU A 118 -3.75 7.08 8.99
N ILE A 119 -4.66 7.88 9.54
CA ILE A 119 -4.42 9.23 10.06
C ILE A 119 -5.13 9.41 11.40
N GLY A 120 -4.43 9.99 12.38
CA GLY A 120 -4.91 10.31 13.73
C GLY A 120 -3.91 9.87 14.81
N ASP A 121 -4.35 9.85 16.06
CA ASP A 121 -3.43 9.77 17.23
C ASP A 121 -2.63 8.47 17.34
N SER A 122 -3.06 7.37 16.71
CA SER A 122 -2.40 6.07 16.82
C SER A 122 -1.30 5.83 15.78
N THR A 123 -0.95 6.83 14.96
CA THR A 123 -0.02 6.66 13.84
C THR A 123 0.93 7.85 13.72
N SER A 124 2.13 7.59 13.18
CA SER A 124 3.11 8.63 12.84
C SER A 124 2.89 9.23 11.45
N ASN A 125 1.92 8.71 10.70
CA ASN A 125 1.60 9.19 9.36
C ASN A 125 1.14 10.65 9.38
N LYS A 126 1.40 11.37 8.29
CA LYS A 126 1.08 12.81 8.17
C LYS A 126 0.13 13.06 7.02
N LEU A 127 -0.90 13.88 7.26
CA LEU A 127 -1.82 14.33 6.23
C LEU A 127 -1.46 15.75 5.84
N ILE A 128 -1.17 15.95 4.55
CA ILE A 128 -0.80 17.25 4.00
C ILE A 128 -1.89 17.72 3.05
N ASP A 129 -2.43 18.91 3.28
CA ASP A 129 -3.34 19.61 2.37
C ASP A 129 -2.53 20.52 1.44
N ASP A 130 -2.57 20.23 0.14
CA ASP A 130 -1.87 20.98 -0.91
C ASP A 130 -2.81 21.97 -1.64
N GLY A 131 -4.03 22.16 -1.13
CA GLY A 131 -5.07 23.03 -1.69
C GLY A 131 -5.94 22.35 -2.75
N ASP A 132 -5.35 21.54 -3.62
CA ASP A 132 -6.07 20.79 -4.66
C ASP A 132 -6.37 19.34 -4.27
N CYS A 133 -5.51 18.76 -3.43
CA CYS A 133 -5.58 17.38 -3.00
C CYS A 133 -4.93 17.21 -1.63
N TYR A 134 -5.10 16.02 -1.06
CA TYR A 134 -4.45 15.63 0.18
C TYR A 134 -3.38 14.57 -0.09
N TYR A 135 -2.29 14.59 0.67
CA TYR A 135 -1.29 13.53 0.68
C TYR A 135 -1.28 12.84 2.05
N ILE A 136 -1.54 11.53 2.07
CA ILE A 136 -1.26 10.68 3.23
C ILE A 136 0.19 10.22 3.12
N ASN A 137 1.03 10.67 4.03
CA ASN A 137 2.44 10.29 4.09
C ASN A 137 2.60 9.19 5.13
N PHE A 138 2.76 7.96 4.65
CA PHE A 138 3.03 6.80 5.48
C PHE A 138 4.45 6.86 5.99
N TYR A 139 4.62 6.77 7.30
CA TYR A 139 5.93 6.69 7.93
C TYR A 139 6.30 5.25 8.21
N ASP A 140 7.46 4.83 7.73
CA ASP A 140 8.05 3.54 8.10
C ASP A 140 9.56 3.69 8.24
N GLN A 141 10.14 3.27 9.36
CA GLN A 141 11.59 3.19 9.59
C GLN A 141 12.44 4.39 9.09
N GLY A 142 11.96 5.63 9.27
CA GLY A 142 12.69 6.83 8.88
C GLY A 142 12.57 7.21 7.40
N ILE A 143 11.64 6.60 6.67
CA ILE A 143 11.24 7.00 5.32
C ILE A 143 9.74 7.34 5.29
N TRP A 144 9.37 8.13 4.29
CA TRP A 144 8.02 8.57 4.01
C TRP A 144 7.61 8.13 2.60
N MET A 145 6.44 7.53 2.51
CA MET A 145 5.82 7.13 1.25
C MET A 145 4.46 7.80 1.13
N PRO A 146 4.24 8.69 0.14
CA PRO A 146 2.97 9.37 -0.01
C PRO A 146 1.94 8.49 -0.75
N ALA A 147 0.67 8.71 -0.43
CA ALA A 147 -0.44 8.43 -1.32
C ALA A 147 -1.21 9.72 -1.54
N ARG A 148 -1.60 9.97 -2.78
CA ARG A 148 -2.37 11.13 -3.21
C ARG A 148 -3.86 10.81 -3.13
N MET A 149 -4.62 11.74 -2.55
CA MET A 149 -6.04 11.60 -2.26
C MET A 149 -6.80 12.80 -2.80
N GLU A 150 -7.74 12.57 -3.72
CA GLU A 150 -8.55 13.62 -4.35
C GLU A 150 -10.04 13.34 -4.18
N PHE A 151 -10.81 14.37 -3.87
CA PHE A 151 -12.27 14.30 -3.85
C PHE A 151 -12.83 14.94 -5.11
N LYS A 152 -13.37 14.13 -6.04
CA LYS A 152 -13.90 14.61 -7.32
C LYS A 152 -15.25 13.96 -7.62
N ASN A 153 -16.23 14.77 -8.00
CA ASN A 153 -17.57 14.32 -8.40
C ASN A 153 -18.25 13.37 -7.39
N GLY A 154 -18.09 13.64 -6.09
CA GLY A 154 -18.65 12.81 -5.00
C GLY A 154 -17.93 11.48 -4.76
N LYS A 155 -16.81 11.24 -5.45
CA LYS A 155 -15.96 10.06 -5.30
C LYS A 155 -14.64 10.44 -4.63
N LEU A 156 -14.00 9.43 -4.05
CA LEU A 156 -12.64 9.53 -3.55
C LEU A 156 -11.71 8.81 -4.52
N LEU A 157 -10.71 9.52 -5.04
CA LEU A 157 -9.66 8.97 -5.89
C LEU A 157 -8.39 8.83 -5.06
N MET A 158 -7.77 7.66 -5.11
CA MET A 158 -6.54 7.39 -4.38
C MET A 158 -5.48 6.83 -5.32
N SER A 159 -4.27 7.36 -5.21
CA SER A 159 -3.12 6.90 -5.97
C SER A 159 -1.93 6.74 -5.06
N HIS A 160 -1.30 5.58 -5.10
CA HIS A 160 -0.12 5.30 -4.30
C HIS A 160 1.14 5.73 -5.04
N PHE A 161 2.16 6.13 -4.27
CA PHE A 161 3.47 6.42 -4.83
C PHE A 161 4.05 5.16 -5.47
N ASP A 162 4.27 5.23 -6.78
CA ASP A 162 4.86 4.17 -7.59
C ASP A 162 5.55 4.79 -8.79
N TYR A 163 6.48 4.07 -9.43
CA TYR A 163 7.26 4.60 -10.54
C TYR A 163 7.88 3.49 -11.40
N PRO A 164 8.17 3.76 -12.68
CA PRO A 164 8.87 2.81 -13.54
C PRO A 164 10.28 2.47 -13.02
N SER A 165 10.73 1.24 -13.28
CA SER A 165 11.99 0.67 -12.75
C SER A 165 13.29 1.38 -13.20
N GLU A 166 13.20 2.35 -14.12
CA GLU A 166 14.31 3.18 -14.62
C GLU A 166 13.84 4.62 -14.85
N THR A 167 13.20 5.22 -13.84
CA THR A 167 12.70 6.59 -13.93
C THR A 167 13.82 7.64 -13.77
N ASP A 168 13.75 8.69 -14.59
CA ASP A 168 14.56 9.92 -14.52
C ASP A 168 13.81 11.08 -13.84
N VAL A 169 12.55 10.85 -13.43
CA VAL A 169 11.65 11.87 -12.86
C VAL A 169 12.16 12.50 -11.56
N PHE A 170 13.20 11.92 -10.95
CA PHE A 170 13.81 12.40 -9.71
C PHE A 170 15.21 13.00 -9.90
N ASP A 171 15.74 13.05 -11.13
CA ASP A 171 17.12 13.47 -11.39
C ASP A 171 17.37 14.95 -11.10
N HIS A 172 16.33 15.78 -11.14
CA HIS A 172 16.42 17.19 -10.78
C HIS A 172 16.44 17.45 -9.27
N ILE A 173 16.18 16.43 -8.42
CA ILE A 173 16.23 16.59 -6.96
C ILE A 173 17.68 16.56 -6.49
N ALA A 174 18.18 17.72 -6.06
CA ALA A 174 19.59 17.90 -5.72
C ALA A 174 19.97 17.18 -4.41
N LEU A 175 19.12 17.29 -3.38
CA LEU A 175 19.40 16.69 -2.08
C LEU A 175 18.86 15.26 -2.02
N ARG A 176 19.79 14.30 -2.16
CA ARG A 176 19.50 12.87 -2.07
C ARG A 176 20.64 12.10 -1.41
N THR A 177 20.32 10.97 -0.81
CA THR A 177 21.30 10.00 -0.31
C THR A 177 21.04 8.65 -0.95
N SER A 178 22.09 7.94 -1.31
CA SER A 178 22.03 6.60 -1.90
C SER A 178 22.73 5.61 -0.97
N THR A 179 22.09 4.47 -0.73
CA THR A 179 22.65 3.37 0.06
C THR A 179 22.40 2.06 -0.69
N LEU A 180 23.44 1.27 -0.90
CA LEU A 180 23.31 -0.04 -1.53
C LEU A 180 23.04 -1.09 -0.45
N HIS A 181 21.89 -1.74 -0.51
CA HIS A 181 21.51 -2.83 0.38
C HIS A 181 21.05 -4.04 -0.44
N ASP A 182 21.71 -5.19 -0.28
CA ASP A 182 21.39 -6.44 -0.98
C ASP A 182 21.26 -6.32 -2.52
N GLY A 183 22.04 -5.44 -3.13
CA GLY A 183 22.03 -5.20 -4.58
C GLY A 183 20.93 -4.25 -5.06
N LEU A 184 20.08 -3.74 -4.16
CA LEU A 184 19.12 -2.66 -4.40
C LEU A 184 19.74 -1.33 -3.93
N ASN A 185 19.70 -0.32 -4.79
CA ASN A 185 20.12 1.02 -4.46
C ASN A 185 18.95 1.82 -3.90
N GLU A 186 18.92 2.02 -2.59
CA GLU A 186 17.92 2.81 -1.91
C GLU A 186 18.29 4.29 -1.96
N ILE A 187 17.46 5.10 -2.60
CA ILE A 187 17.64 6.54 -2.78
C ILE A 187 16.58 7.27 -1.95
N LYS A 188 17.02 8.03 -0.95
CA LYS A 188 16.15 8.93 -0.18
C LYS A 188 16.23 10.33 -0.74
N LEU A 189 15.08 10.95 -0.93
CA LEU A 189 14.91 12.26 -1.57
C LEU A 189 14.47 13.31 -0.55
N TRP A 190 14.97 14.55 -0.72
CA TRP A 190 14.54 15.74 0.02
C TRP A 190 14.17 16.86 -0.98
N PRO A 191 13.04 16.72 -1.68
CA PRO A 191 12.62 17.74 -2.63
C PRO A 191 12.32 19.06 -1.92
N THR A 192 12.79 20.16 -2.50
CA THR A 192 12.25 21.50 -2.25
C THR A 192 10.87 21.65 -2.88
N SER A 193 10.14 22.72 -2.54
CA SER A 193 8.85 23.03 -3.17
C SER A 193 8.97 23.22 -4.68
N GLU A 194 10.04 23.84 -5.17
CA GLU A 194 10.26 24.03 -6.60
C GLU A 194 10.52 22.69 -7.31
N GLU A 195 11.37 21.84 -6.75
CA GLU A 195 11.66 20.51 -7.30
C GLU A 195 10.42 19.61 -7.28
N TRP A 196 9.63 19.62 -6.19
CA TRP A 196 8.38 18.84 -6.11
C TRP A 196 7.38 19.26 -7.20
N ASN A 197 7.21 20.57 -7.40
CA ASN A 197 6.31 21.10 -8.42
C ASN A 197 6.77 20.82 -9.86
N ALA A 198 8.06 20.52 -10.05
CA ALA A 198 8.61 20.12 -11.35
C ALA A 198 8.45 18.62 -11.64
N ILE A 199 8.07 17.80 -10.65
CA ILE A 199 7.78 16.38 -10.87
C ILE A 199 6.48 16.23 -11.63
N ASP A 200 6.49 15.40 -12.68
CA ASP A 200 5.24 14.94 -13.28
C ASP A 200 4.55 13.96 -12.33
N LEU A 201 3.58 14.47 -11.57
CA LEU A 201 2.84 13.68 -10.59
C LEU A 201 2.07 12.52 -11.22
N SER A 202 1.75 12.57 -12.52
CA SER A 202 1.09 11.45 -13.20
C SER A 202 2.01 10.24 -13.40
N VAL A 203 3.34 10.45 -13.41
CA VAL A 203 4.33 9.38 -13.47
C VAL A 203 4.50 8.71 -12.12
N ILE A 204 4.47 9.49 -11.03
CA ILE A 204 4.73 8.98 -9.67
C ILE A 204 3.46 8.59 -8.88
N PHE A 205 2.29 8.88 -9.44
CA PHE A 205 0.98 8.43 -8.95
C PHE A 205 0.15 7.87 -10.12
N PRO A 206 0.63 6.81 -10.80
CA PRO A 206 0.09 6.39 -12.10
C PRO A 206 -1.27 5.70 -12.01
N GLU A 207 -1.49 4.88 -10.98
CA GLU A 207 -2.73 4.14 -10.80
C GLU A 207 -3.71 4.93 -9.93
N VAL A 208 -4.94 5.08 -10.43
CA VAL A 208 -6.02 5.75 -9.70
C VAL A 208 -7.07 4.73 -9.31
N GLN A 209 -7.20 4.49 -8.01
CA GLN A 209 -8.30 3.73 -7.43
C GLN A 209 -9.48 4.65 -7.15
N GLU A 210 -10.65 4.28 -7.67
CA GLU A 210 -11.88 5.04 -7.47
C GLU A 210 -12.73 4.39 -6.38
N TYR A 211 -12.99 5.14 -5.33
CA TYR A 211 -13.83 4.74 -4.22
C TYR A 211 -15.19 5.43 -4.30
N ILE A 212 -16.23 4.61 -4.18
CA ILE A 212 -17.62 5.09 -4.19
C ILE A 212 -18.04 5.40 -2.77
N ARG A 213 -18.57 6.60 -2.56
CA ARG A 213 -19.16 6.99 -1.28
C ARG A 213 -20.44 6.20 -1.02
N LEU A 214 -20.55 5.62 0.17
CA LEU A 214 -21.73 4.87 0.63
C LEU A 214 -22.81 5.78 1.22
#